data_AF-A0A7I0J532-F1
#
_entry.id   AF-A0A7I0J532-F1
#
_cell.length_a   1.000
_cell.length_b   1.000
_cell.length_c   1.000
_cell.angle_alpha   90.00
_cell.angle_beta   90.00
_cell.angle_gamma   90.00
#
_symmetry.space_group_name_H-M   'P 1'
#
loop_
_entity.id
_entity.type
_entity.pdbx_description
1 polymer ?
#
loop_
_entity_poly.entity_id
_entity_poly.type
_entity_poly.pdbx_seq_one_letter_code
_entity_poly.pdbx_strand_id
1 'polypeptide(L)'
;ARPLYLVTMASQNLSGLAVLRAAGYHPEPGPLIGVTGLFSLLSAPFGAATTNLAAISAAICTGPDVHPDPAERWKTGPFYALAYLIFAIFGASLVAIFAVLPQSLIVLVAGL
;
A
#
# COMPACT_ATOMS: atom_id res chain seq x y z
N ALA A 1 -2.66 -22.60 2.17
CA ALA A 1 -2.25 -21.26 2.64
C ALA A 1 -1.00 -20.73 1.93
N ARG A 2 0.13 -21.47 1.90
CA ARG A 2 1.40 -20.99 1.30
C ARG A 2 1.37 -20.62 -0.21
N PRO A 3 0.64 -21.34 -1.09
CA PRO A 3 0.61 -21.01 -2.53
C PRO A 3 -0.20 -19.74 -2.84
N LEU A 4 -1.35 -19.57 -2.18
CA LEU A 4 -2.19 -18.37 -2.30
C LEU A 4 -1.46 -17.11 -1.83
N TYR A 5 -0.67 -17.19 -0.75
CA TYR A 5 0.18 -16.08 -0.30
C TYR A 5 1.18 -15.64 -1.37
N LEU A 6 1.86 -16.59 -2.02
CA LEU A 6 2.81 -16.30 -3.10
C LEU A 6 2.11 -15.69 -4.32
N VAL A 7 0.92 -16.19 -4.68
CA VAL A 7 0.12 -15.66 -5.80
C VAL A 7 -0.42 -14.25 -5.50
N THR A 8 -0.90 -14.00 -4.29
CA THR A 8 -1.40 -12.67 -3.88
C THR A 8 -0.27 -11.65 -3.77
N MET A 9 0.88 -12.04 -3.19
CA MET A 9 2.06 -11.18 -3.12
C MET A 9 2.63 -10.90 -4.50
N ALA A 10 2.67 -11.89 -5.39
CA ALA A 10 3.11 -11.70 -6.76
C ALA A 10 2.15 -10.77 -7.51
N SER A 11 0.84 -11.03 -7.47
CA SER A 11 -0.15 -10.25 -8.25
C SER A 11 -0.19 -8.77 -7.87
N GLN A 12 -0.22 -8.45 -6.57
CA GLN A 12 -0.26 -7.04 -6.14
C GLN A 12 1.06 -6.31 -6.40
N ASN A 13 2.21 -6.95 -6.13
CA ASN A 13 3.51 -6.34 -6.45
C ASN A 13 3.73 -6.18 -7.96
N LEU A 14 3.26 -7.12 -8.79
CA LEU A 14 3.28 -7.01 -10.24
C LEU A 14 2.44 -5.82 -10.72
N SER A 15 1.27 -5.58 -10.14
CA SER A 15 0.43 -4.43 -10.49
C SER A 15 1.12 -3.09 -10.16
N GLY A 16 1.76 -2.98 -9.00
CA GLY A 16 2.55 -1.80 -8.63
C GLY A 16 3.75 -1.59 -9.54
N LEU A 17 4.47 -2.67 -9.87
CA LEU A 17 5.56 -2.65 -10.85
C LEU A 17 5.11 -2.21 -12.24
N ALA A 18 3.94 -2.67 -12.69
CA ALA A 18 3.38 -2.28 -13.96
C ALA A 18 3.06 -0.77 -13.99
N VAL A 19 2.52 -0.22 -12.90
CA VAL A 19 2.28 1.23 -12.76
C VAL A 19 3.58 2.02 -12.80
N LEU A 20 4.60 1.59 -12.04
CA LEU A 20 5.91 2.26 -12.04
C LEU A 20 6.54 2.24 -13.44
N ARG A 21 6.44 1.11 -14.16
CA ARG A 21 6.91 1.00 -15.56
C ARG A 21 6.12 1.88 -16.51
N ALA A 22 4.80 1.95 -16.38
CA ALA A 22 3.96 2.83 -17.17
C ALA A 22 4.28 4.32 -16.93
N ALA A 23 4.71 4.65 -15.71
CA ALA A 23 5.20 5.98 -15.35
C ALA A 23 6.66 6.26 -15.78
N GLY A 24 7.34 5.32 -16.45
CA GLY A 24 8.71 5.48 -16.96
C GLY A 24 9.82 5.05 -15.98
N TYR A 25 9.47 4.48 -14.83
CA TYR A 25 10.44 3.94 -13.86
C TYR A 25 10.69 2.45 -14.10
N HIS A 26 11.95 2.03 -14.09
CA HIS A 26 12.34 0.62 -14.30
C HIS A 26 12.96 0.00 -13.03
N PRO A 27 12.21 -0.15 -11.93
CA PRO A 27 12.75 -0.76 -10.73
C PRO A 27 12.95 -2.27 -10.90
N GLU A 28 13.99 -2.80 -10.27
CA GLU A 28 14.27 -4.24 -10.24
C GLU A 28 13.24 -4.95 -9.34
N PRO A 29 12.53 -5.99 -9.83
CA PRO A 29 11.48 -6.66 -9.04
C PRO A 29 11.99 -7.37 -7.79
N GLY A 30 13.20 -7.95 -7.84
CA GLY A 30 13.77 -8.75 -6.76
C GLY A 30 13.86 -7.99 -5.43
N PRO A 31 14.54 -6.82 -5.39
CA PRO A 31 14.62 -5.98 -4.20
C PRO A 31 13.25 -5.54 -3.68
N LEU A 32 12.30 -5.18 -4.56
CA LEU A 32 10.95 -4.75 -4.16
C LEU A 32 10.18 -5.88 -3.46
N ILE A 33 10.22 -7.09 -4.01
CA ILE A 33 9.58 -8.26 -3.41
C ILE A 33 10.28 -8.62 -2.10
N GLY A 34 11.61 -8.52 -2.03
CA GLY A 34 12.38 -8.76 -0.82
C GLY A 34 12.00 -7.82 0.33
N VAL A 35 11.92 -6.52 0.06
CA VAL A 35 11.56 -5.51 1.07
C VAL A 35 10.12 -5.69 1.55
N THR A 36 9.16 -5.83 0.64
CA THR A 36 7.75 -6.05 1.00
C THR A 36 7.52 -7.37 1.75
N GLY A 37 8.26 -8.42 1.38
CA GLY A 37 8.27 -9.70 2.09
C GLY A 37 8.85 -9.57 3.50
N LEU A 38 9.95 -8.83 3.69
CA LEU A 38 10.54 -8.57 4.99
C LEU A 38 9.59 -7.79 5.90
N PHE A 39 8.97 -6.71 5.40
CA PHE A 39 7.97 -5.96 6.15
C PHE A 39 6.75 -6.81 6.51
N SER A 40 6.30 -7.68 5.60
CA SER A 40 5.23 -8.64 5.89
C SER A 40 5.64 -9.60 7.01
N LEU A 41 6.87 -10.10 7.00
CA LEU A 41 7.38 -10.98 8.06
C LEU A 41 7.47 -10.29 9.41
N LEU A 42 7.94 -9.04 9.43
CA LEU A 42 8.05 -8.22 10.64
C LEU A 42 6.69 -7.83 11.21
N SER A 43 5.70 -7.60 10.34
CA SER A 43 4.35 -7.20 10.73
C SER A 43 3.43 -8.40 11.06
N ALA A 44 3.75 -9.60 10.58
CA ALA A 44 3.01 -10.84 10.86
C ALA A 44 2.73 -11.13 12.35
N PRO A 45 3.67 -11.03 13.30
CA PRO A 45 3.39 -11.29 14.71
C PRO A 45 2.37 -10.33 15.34
N PHE A 46 2.13 -9.18 14.71
CA PHE A 46 1.12 -8.20 15.14
C PHE A 46 -0.26 -8.44 14.52
N GLY A 47 -0.45 -9.54 13.78
CA GLY A 47 -1.70 -9.86 13.09
C GLY A 47 -1.96 -9.00 11.85
N ALA A 48 -0.94 -8.29 11.35
CA ALA A 48 -1.07 -7.44 10.18
C ALA A 48 -1.27 -8.25 8.90
N ALA A 49 -2.00 -7.68 7.95
CA ALA A 49 -2.07 -8.19 6.58
C ALA A 49 -0.72 -8.03 5.86
N THR A 50 -0.57 -8.69 4.71
CA THR A 50 0.64 -8.61 3.89
C THR A 50 0.92 -7.18 3.41
N THR A 51 2.20 -6.80 3.43
CA THR A 51 2.69 -5.55 2.84
C THR A 51 3.04 -5.75 1.37
N ASN A 52 2.59 -4.86 0.47
CA ASN A 52 2.84 -4.92 -0.97
C ASN A 52 2.89 -3.51 -1.60
N LEU A 53 3.22 -3.41 -2.89
CA LEU A 53 3.12 -2.15 -3.62
C LEU A 53 1.65 -1.75 -3.86
N ALA A 54 1.29 -0.54 -3.44
CA ALA A 54 -0.01 0.06 -3.72
C ALA A 54 -0.02 0.73 -5.11
N ALA A 55 -0.61 0.06 -6.10
CA ALA A 55 -0.65 0.54 -7.49
C ALA A 55 -1.34 1.91 -7.64
N ILE A 56 -2.45 2.14 -6.94
CA ILE A 56 -3.19 3.41 -7.00
C ILE A 56 -2.35 4.56 -6.45
N SER A 57 -1.77 4.37 -5.26
CA SER A 57 -0.89 5.36 -4.63
C SER A 57 0.34 5.63 -5.48
N ALA A 58 0.93 4.58 -6.07
CA ALA A 58 2.05 4.73 -6.99
C ALA A 58 1.67 5.59 -8.21
N ALA A 59 0.49 5.39 -8.81
CA ALA A 59 0.04 6.19 -9.94
C ALA A 59 -0.12 7.67 -9.58
N ILE A 60 -0.67 7.96 -8.39
CA ILE A 60 -0.85 9.33 -7.89
C ILE A 60 0.52 9.97 -7.61
N CYS A 61 1.40 9.28 -6.87
CA CYS A 61 2.70 9.80 -6.46
C CYS A 61 3.73 9.90 -7.58
N THR A 62 3.47 9.28 -8.75
CA THR A 62 4.33 9.39 -9.94
C THR A 62 3.78 10.35 -10.99
N GLY A 63 2.63 10.98 -10.74
CA GLY A 63 2.00 11.94 -11.63
C GLY A 63 2.83 13.21 -11.87
N PRO A 64 2.56 13.95 -12.97
CA PRO A 64 3.27 15.19 -13.29
C PRO A 64 3.05 16.32 -12.27
N ASP A 65 1.93 16.30 -11.55
CA ASP A 65 1.56 17.31 -10.54
C ASP A 65 2.43 17.24 -9.27
N VAL A 66 3.14 16.13 -9.07
CA VAL A 66 3.97 15.91 -7.88
C VAL A 66 5.25 16.75 -7.92
N HIS A 67 5.96 16.70 -9.05
CA HIS A 67 7.20 17.43 -9.25
C HIS A 67 7.52 17.52 -10.75
N PRO A 68 8.00 18.68 -11.25
CA PRO A 68 8.39 18.84 -12.65
C PRO A 68 9.47 17.84 -13.08
N ASP A 69 10.47 17.62 -12.23
CA ASP A 69 11.50 16.60 -12.42
C ASP A 69 11.00 15.21 -11.97
N PRO A 70 10.89 14.22 -12.87
CA PRO A 70 10.53 12.84 -12.54
C PRO A 70 11.48 12.18 -11.52
N ALA A 71 12.77 12.55 -11.52
CA ALA A 71 13.75 11.96 -10.60
C ALA A 71 13.51 12.35 -9.13
N GLU A 72 12.72 13.40 -8.89
CA GLU A 72 12.49 13.94 -7.54
C GLU A 72 11.09 13.60 -7.00
N ARG A 73 10.25 12.91 -7.79
CA ARG A 73 8.86 12.58 -7.39
C ARG A 73 8.78 11.65 -6.18
N TRP A 74 9.84 10.88 -5.89
CA TRP A 74 9.95 10.01 -4.72
C TRP A 74 9.79 10.78 -3.39
N LYS A 75 10.05 12.10 -3.38
CA LYS A 75 9.88 12.95 -2.19
C LYS A 75 8.47 12.94 -1.63
N THR A 76 7.45 12.61 -2.43
CA THR A 76 6.08 12.43 -1.92
C THR A 76 5.93 11.22 -1.01
N GLY A 77 6.76 10.19 -1.19
CA GLY A 77 6.72 8.96 -0.42
C GLY A 77 6.82 9.20 1.10
N PRO A 78 7.84 9.93 1.59
CA PRO A 78 7.93 10.30 3.01
C PRO A 78 6.71 11.03 3.56
N PHE A 79 6.15 12.01 2.85
CA PHE A 79 4.95 12.74 3.30
C PHE A 79 3.72 11.82 3.34
N TYR A 80 3.58 10.96 2.33
CA TYR A 80 2.52 9.97 2.28
C TYR A 80 2.64 8.97 3.45
N ALA A 81 3.83 8.47 3.72
CA ALA A 81 4.09 7.57 4.85
C ALA A 81 3.80 8.25 6.20
N LEU A 82 4.22 9.50 6.38
CA LEU A 82 3.95 10.27 7.59
C LEU A 82 2.44 10.48 7.80
N ALA A 83 1.70 10.86 6.76
CA ALA A 83 0.26 11.02 6.83
C ALA A 83 -0.44 9.70 7.22
N TYR A 84 -0.05 8.59 6.61
CA TYR A 84 -0.58 7.27 6.96
C TYR A 84 -0.21 6.84 8.38
N LEU A 85 0.98 7.18 8.86
CA LEU A 85 1.39 6.90 10.24
C LEU A 85 0.55 7.70 11.24
N ILE A 86 0.26 8.98 10.95
CA ILE A 86 -0.66 9.79 11.76
C ILE A 86 -2.04 9.12 11.80
N PHE A 87 -2.60 8.71 10.66
CA PHE A 87 -3.88 8.00 10.65
C PHE A 87 -3.85 6.67 11.40
N ALA A 88 -2.75 5.92 11.30
CA ALA A 88 -2.58 4.65 11.99
C ALA A 88 -2.58 4.81 13.52
N ILE A 89 -2.04 5.91 14.06
CA ILE A 89 -2.10 6.23 15.50
C ILE A 89 -3.55 6.35 15.98
N PHE A 90 -4.44 6.92 15.16
CA PHE A 90 -5.87 7.01 15.45
C PHE A 90 -6.67 5.76 15.07
N GLY A 91 -6.00 4.67 14.67
CA GLY A 91 -6.65 3.44 14.21
C GLY A 91 -7.61 2.84 15.24
N ALA A 92 -7.23 2.83 16.53
CA ALA A 92 -8.09 2.34 17.60
C ALA A 92 -9.38 3.17 17.75
N SER A 93 -9.27 4.50 17.62
CA SER A 93 -10.43 5.40 17.62
C SER A 93 -11.34 5.14 16.43
N LEU A 94 -10.76 4.90 15.25
CA LEU A 94 -11.50 4.57 14.03
C LEU A 94 -12.27 3.25 14.20
N VAL A 95 -11.61 2.20 14.73
CA VAL A 95 -12.24 0.90 15.03
C VAL A 95 -13.40 1.07 16.01
N ALA A 96 -13.23 1.89 17.05
CA ALA A 96 -14.30 2.17 18.01
C ALA A 96 -15.52 2.82 17.35
N ILE A 97 -15.34 3.73 16.38
CA ILE A 97 -16.43 4.32 15.61
C ILE A 97 -17.15 3.24 14.77
N PHE A 98 -16.39 2.43 14.04
CA PHE A 98 -16.96 1.37 13.21
C PHE A 98 -17.72 0.31 14.03
N ALA A 99 -17.29 0.02 15.26
CA ALA A 99 -17.96 -0.93 16.14
C ALA A 99 -19.37 -0.50 16.57
N VAL A 100 -19.71 0.80 16.47
CA VAL A 100 -21.03 1.34 16.82
C VAL A 100 -21.91 1.52 15.58
N LEU A 101 -21.35 1.40 14.37
CA LEU A 101 -22.12 1.53 13.13
C LEU A 101 -22.93 0.26 12.84
N PRO A 102 -24.17 0.39 12.33
CA PRO A 102 -24.93 -0.74 11.80
C PRO A 102 -24.16 -1.48 10.69
N GLN A 103 -24.22 -2.81 10.70
CA GLN A 103 -23.50 -3.65 9.73
C GLN A 103 -23.80 -3.29 8.27
N SER A 104 -25.03 -2.83 7.98
CA SER A 104 -25.44 -2.36 6.64
C SER A 104 -24.63 -1.17 6.14
N LEU A 105 -24.22 -0.24 7.02
CA LEU A 105 -23.40 0.92 6.64
C LEU A 105 -21.93 0.53 6.41
N ILE A 106 -21.42 -0.44 7.18
CA ILE A 106 -20.04 -0.94 7.02
C ILE A 106 -19.89 -1.60 5.64
N VAL A 107 -20.85 -2.45 5.26
CA VAL A 107 -20.86 -3.15 3.96
C VAL A 107 -20.89 -2.15 2.79
N LEU A 108 -21.75 -1.12 2.88
CA LEU A 108 -21.84 -0.04 1.89
C LEU A 108 -20.51 0.71 1.69
N VAL A 109 -19.82 1.06 2.77
CA VAL A 109 -18.53 1.77 2.71
C VAL A 109 -17.41 0.86 2.21
N ALA A 110 -17.44 -0.44 2.55
CA ALA A 110 -16.51 -1.43 2.06
C ALA A 110 -16.69 -1.75 0.56
N GLY A 111 -17.78 -1.28 -0.05
CA GLY A 111 -18.08 -1.51 -1.47
C GLY A 111 -18.51 -2.95 -1.79
N LEU A 112 -19.04 -3.66 -0.79
CA LEU A 112 -19.63 -5.00 -0.90
C LEU A 112 -21.16 -4.92 -0.98
#